data_AF-A0A5E6SKB9-F1
#
_entry.id   AF-A0A5E6SKB9-F1
#
_cell.length_a   1.000
_cell.length_b   1.000
_cell.length_c   1.000
_cell.angle_alpha   90.00
_cell.angle_beta   90.00
_cell.angle_gamma   90.00
#
_symmetry.space_group_name_H-M   'P 1'
#
loop_
_entity.id
_entity.type
_entity.pdbx_description
1 polymer ?
#
loop_
_entity_poly.entity_id
_entity_poly.type
_entity_poly.pdbx_seq_one_letter_code
_entity_poly.pdbx_strand_id
1 'polypeptide(L)'
;MTIKTPLHHYAHMSHPATEHPVLIIDTNAPLRDLHACAAERLDAVLKYLDLIACIRLPDHAEHDINTVTNIARIMVQDVSDVFRVIEQRGFDTLKI
;
A
#
# COMPACT_ATOMS: atom_id res chain seq x y z
N MET A 1 -29.88 1.53 15.71
CA MET A 1 -29.56 0.78 14.48
C MET A 1 -28.89 1.73 13.50
N THR A 2 -27.57 1.71 13.42
CA THR A 2 -26.82 2.47 12.42
C THR A 2 -26.75 1.63 11.15
N ILE A 3 -27.51 2.04 10.13
CA ILE A 3 -27.46 1.45 8.80
C ILE A 3 -26.11 1.87 8.21
N LYS A 4 -25.11 0.97 8.24
CA LYS A 4 -23.88 1.14 7.47
C LYS A 4 -24.24 0.89 6.01
N THR A 5 -24.52 1.96 5.27
CA THR A 5 -24.48 1.92 3.81
C THR A 5 -23.14 1.29 3.42
N PRO A 6 -23.10 0.23 2.60
CA PRO A 6 -21.83 -0.28 2.13
C PRO A 6 -21.19 0.85 1.34
N LEU A 7 -20.03 1.25 1.83
CA LEU A 7 -19.16 2.22 1.22
C LEU A 7 -18.61 1.58 -0.07
N HIS A 8 -19.41 1.55 -1.14
CA HIS A 8 -19.13 0.83 -2.39
C HIS A 8 -17.91 1.39 -3.16
N HIS A 9 -17.44 2.57 -2.81
CA HIS A 9 -16.31 3.27 -3.42
C HIS A 9 -15.01 3.10 -2.65
N TYR A 10 -14.94 2.13 -1.76
CA TYR A 10 -13.83 1.95 -0.86
C TYR A 10 -13.29 0.52 -1.01
N ALA A 11 -12.02 0.41 -1.37
CA ALA A 11 -11.35 -0.87 -1.51
C ALA A 11 -10.51 -1.19 -0.28
N HIS A 12 -10.60 -2.43 0.18
CA HIS A 12 -9.71 -2.96 1.21
C HIS A 12 -8.30 -3.13 0.65
N MET A 13 -7.31 -2.82 1.48
CA MET A 13 -5.93 -3.22 1.23
C MET A 13 -5.80 -4.74 1.31
N SER A 14 -4.88 -5.31 0.52
CA SER A 14 -4.69 -6.75 0.39
C SER A 14 -4.10 -7.38 1.66
N HIS A 15 -3.42 -6.60 2.50
CA HIS A 15 -2.84 -7.05 3.78
C HIS A 15 -3.14 -6.05 4.90
N PRO A 16 -4.33 -6.09 5.51
CA PRO A 16 -4.67 -5.19 6.60
C PRO A 16 -3.86 -5.53 7.86
N ALA A 17 -3.38 -4.51 8.56
CA ALA A 17 -2.63 -4.69 9.82
C ALA A 17 -3.48 -5.28 10.96
N THR A 18 -4.81 -5.36 10.79
CA THR A 18 -5.73 -5.90 11.79
C THR A 18 -6.85 -6.68 11.09
N GLU A 19 -7.52 -7.56 11.84
CA GLU A 19 -8.71 -8.30 11.40
C GLU A 19 -9.86 -7.40 10.92
N HIS A 20 -9.83 -6.11 11.28
CA HIS A 20 -10.83 -5.12 10.88
C HIS A 20 -10.14 -4.06 10.01
N PRO A 21 -10.18 -4.17 8.67
CA PRO A 21 -9.46 -3.24 7.79
C PRO A 21 -9.97 -1.81 7.97
N VAL A 22 -9.18 -0.99 8.68
CA VAL A 22 -9.43 0.43 8.92
C VAL A 22 -8.80 1.33 7.85
N LEU A 23 -7.74 0.85 7.20
CA LEU A 23 -7.09 1.54 6.10
C LEU A 23 -7.72 1.10 4.78
N ILE A 24 -8.15 2.09 4.00
CA ILE A 24 -9.03 1.89 2.85
C ILE A 24 -8.59 2.84 1.74
N ILE A 25 -8.67 2.38 0.49
CA ILE A 25 -8.44 3.21 -0.69
C ILE A 25 -9.79 3.73 -1.19
N ASP A 26 -9.95 5.05 -1.27
CA ASP A 26 -11.08 5.67 -1.95
C ASP A 26 -10.93 5.50 -3.47
N THR A 27 -11.68 4.58 -4.05
CA THR A 27 -11.61 4.25 -5.48
C THR A 27 -12.18 5.34 -6.36
N ASN A 28 -12.94 6.29 -5.81
CA ASN A 28 -13.50 7.43 -6.53
C ASN A 28 -12.62 8.68 -6.48
N ALA A 29 -11.56 8.70 -5.67
CA ALA A 29 -10.61 9.82 -5.62
C ALA A 29 -10.03 10.13 -7.03
N PRO A 30 -9.68 11.38 -7.34
CA PRO A 30 -9.09 11.72 -8.64
C PRO A 30 -7.85 10.86 -8.95
N LEU A 31 -7.71 10.39 -10.20
CA LEU A 31 -6.55 9.56 -10.61
C LEU A 31 -5.21 10.25 -10.31
N ARG A 32 -5.17 11.58 -10.45
CA ARG A 32 -3.99 12.39 -10.10
C ARG A 32 -3.63 12.25 -8.61
N ASP A 33 -4.63 12.23 -7.73
CA ASP A 33 -4.41 12.15 -6.29
C ASP A 33 -4.05 10.72 -5.89
N LEU A 34 -4.66 9.71 -6.53
CA LEU A 34 -4.25 8.30 -6.39
C LEU A 34 -2.79 8.09 -6.85
N HIS A 35 -2.40 8.68 -7.97
CA HIS A 35 -1.02 8.62 -8.47
C HIS A 35 -0.04 9.33 -7.53
N ALA A 36 -0.38 10.53 -7.05
CA ALA A 36 0.45 11.26 -6.08
C ALA A 36 0.63 10.44 -4.78
N CYS A 37 -0.46 9.85 -4.29
CA CYS A 37 -0.48 8.95 -3.13
C CYS A 37 0.43 7.72 -3.32
N ALA A 38 0.41 7.09 -4.51
CA ALA A 38 1.32 5.99 -4.84
C ALA A 38 2.79 6.46 -4.92
N ALA A 39 3.04 7.63 -5.51
CA ALA A 39 4.38 8.20 -5.65
C ALA A 39 5.00 8.54 -4.29
N GLU A 40 4.25 9.15 -3.38
CA GLU A 40 4.71 9.44 -2.00
C GLU A 40 5.05 8.16 -1.24
N ARG A 41 4.22 7.12 -1.36
CA ARG A 41 4.48 5.82 -0.72
C ARG A 41 5.71 5.12 -1.32
N LEU A 42 5.87 5.18 -2.64
CA LEU A 42 7.05 4.60 -3.30
C LEU A 42 8.34 5.33 -2.90
N ASP A 43 8.32 6.65 -2.81
CA ASP A 43 9.46 7.44 -2.31
C ASP A 43 9.82 7.06 -0.86
N ALA A 44 8.83 6.82 0.00
CA ALA A 44 9.05 6.34 1.36
C ALA A 44 9.68 4.92 1.39
N VAL A 45 9.23 4.00 0.51
CA VAL A 45 9.83 2.67 0.35
C VAL A 45 11.30 2.79 -0.03
N LEU A 46 11.60 3.63 -1.03
CA LEU A 46 12.98 3.81 -1.50
C LEU A 46 13.88 4.34 -0.39
N LYS A 47 13.45 5.40 0.31
CA LYS A 47 14.18 5.95 1.47
C LYS A 47 14.41 4.93 2.57
N TYR A 48 13.42 4.09 2.83
CA TYR A 48 13.54 3.00 3.81
C TYR A 48 14.59 1.96 3.36
N LEU A 49 14.52 1.51 2.10
CA LEU A 49 15.48 0.54 1.56
C LEU A 49 16.91 1.10 1.52
N ASP A 50 17.07 2.37 1.16
CA ASP A 50 18.37 3.06 1.20
C ASP A 50 18.95 3.08 2.62
N LEU A 51 18.11 3.36 3.63
CA LEU A 51 18.51 3.32 5.03
C LEU A 51 18.97 1.91 5.43
N ILE A 52 18.17 0.88 5.13
CA ILE A 52 18.48 -0.51 5.48
C ILE A 52 19.75 -1.01 4.77
N ALA A 53 19.96 -0.63 3.50
CA ALA A 53 21.15 -0.99 2.74
C ALA A 53 22.45 -0.46 3.38
N CYS A 54 22.38 0.60 4.19
CA CYS A 54 23.50 1.17 4.91
C CYS A 54 23.73 0.55 6.30
N ILE A 55 22.80 -0.26 6.81
CA ILE A 55 22.90 -0.85 8.16
C ILE A 55 23.80 -2.08 8.14
N ARG A 56 24.70 -2.18 9.14
CA ARG A 56 25.44 -3.40 9.43
C ARG A 56 24.73 -4.17 10.52
N LEU A 57 24.15 -5.32 10.16
CA LEU A 57 23.50 -6.22 11.10
C LEU A 57 24.52 -7.22 11.65
N PRO A 58 24.55 -7.48 12.97
CA PRO A 58 25.33 -8.58 13.55
C PRO A 58 24.87 -9.94 13.01
N ASP A 59 25.77 -10.93 12.98
CA ASP A 59 25.48 -12.27 12.44
C ASP A 59 24.33 -13.03 13.13
N HIS A 60 23.86 -12.56 14.30
CA HIS A 60 22.76 -13.15 15.07
C HIS A 60 21.44 -12.34 15.00
N ALA A 61 21.33 -11.39 14.07
CA ALA A 61 20.20 -10.47 13.95
C ALA A 61 19.09 -10.97 13.01
N GLU A 62 18.84 -12.28 12.95
CA GLU A 62 17.80 -12.87 12.08
C GLU A 62 16.41 -12.26 12.32
N HIS A 63 16.07 -11.97 13.58
CA HIS A 63 14.82 -11.31 13.95
C HIS A 63 14.71 -9.90 13.35
N ASP A 64 15.81 -9.16 13.30
CA ASP A 64 15.84 -7.82 12.73
C ASP A 64 15.68 -7.88 11.21
N ILE A 65 16.31 -8.85 10.54
CA ILE A 65 16.16 -9.09 9.09
C ILE A 65 14.71 -9.39 8.73
N ASN A 66 14.06 -10.29 9.48
CA ASN A 66 12.65 -10.64 9.25
C ASN A 66 11.73 -9.44 9.46
N THR A 67 12.00 -8.64 10.49
CA THR A 67 11.25 -7.42 10.79
C THR A 67 11.40 -6.40 9.66
N VAL A 68 12.63 -6.10 9.23
CA VAL A 68 12.85 -5.10 8.17
C VAL A 68 12.26 -5.53 6.82
N THR A 69 12.32 -6.83 6.53
CA THR A 69 11.75 -7.42 5.32
C THR A 69 10.22 -7.36 5.33
N ASN A 70 9.59 -7.64 6.48
CA ASN A 70 8.13 -7.54 6.60
C ASN A 70 7.65 -6.10 6.44
N ILE A 71 8.36 -5.12 7.00
CA ILE A 71 8.04 -3.70 6.81
C ILE A 71 8.14 -3.33 5.32
N ALA A 72 9.24 -3.69 4.64
CA ALA A 72 9.39 -3.45 3.21
C ALA A 72 8.25 -4.06 2.39
N ARG A 73 7.87 -5.31 2.70
CA ARG A 73 6.76 -6.01 2.04
C ARG A 73 5.44 -5.25 2.19
N ILE A 74 5.11 -4.80 3.39
CA ILE A 74 3.86 -4.04 3.65
C ILE A 74 3.87 -2.74 2.84
N MET A 75 4.97 -1.97 2.89
CA MET A 75 5.04 -0.70 2.17
C MET A 75 4.95 -0.87 0.64
N VAL A 76 5.56 -1.91 0.08
CA VAL A 76 5.44 -2.25 -1.36
C VAL A 76 4.00 -2.67 -1.69
N GLN A 77 3.35 -3.42 -0.80
CA GLN A 77 1.96 -3.83 -1.00
C GLN A 77 1.01 -2.64 -1.04
N ASP A 78 1.20 -1.64 -0.18
CA ASP A 78 0.40 -0.42 -0.18
C ASP A 78 0.46 0.29 -1.55
N VAL A 79 1.66 0.39 -2.12
CA VAL A 79 1.88 0.96 -3.46
C VAL A 79 1.17 0.12 -4.52
N SER A 80 1.31 -1.20 -4.46
CA SER A 80 0.67 -2.13 -5.40
C SER A 80 -0.86 -2.05 -5.35
N ASP A 81 -1.45 -1.93 -4.16
CA ASP A 81 -2.90 -1.84 -4.00
C ASP A 81 -3.46 -0.54 -4.62
N VAL A 82 -2.75 0.58 -4.48
CA VAL A 82 -3.13 1.85 -5.12
C VAL A 82 -2.99 1.76 -6.64
N PHE A 83 -1.89 1.18 -7.15
CA PHE A 83 -1.73 0.96 -8.59
C PHE A 83 -2.83 0.09 -9.17
N ARG A 84 -3.24 -0.98 -8.48
CA ARG A 84 -4.34 -1.84 -8.92
C ARG A 84 -5.64 -1.06 -9.11
N VAL A 85 -5.96 -0.10 -8.22
CA VAL A 85 -7.15 0.75 -8.36
C VAL A 85 -7.03 1.69 -9.56
N ILE A 86 -5.85 2.27 -9.78
CA ILE A 86 -5.56 3.12 -10.94
C ILE A 86 -5.72 2.32 -12.24
N GLU A 87 -5.12 1.12 -12.29
CA GLU A 87 -5.17 0.20 -13.43
C GLU A 87 -6.60 -0.23 -13.74
N GLN A 88 -7.39 -0.66 -12.74
CA GLN A 88 -8.79 -1.03 -12.92
C GLN A 88 -9.57 0.09 -13.61
N ARG A 89 -9.40 1.34 -13.16
CA ARG A 89 -10.06 2.50 -13.76
C ARG A 89 -9.53 2.86 -15.14
N GLY A 90 -8.22 2.70 -15.37
CA GLY A 90 -7.60 2.90 -16.67
C GLY A 90 -8.08 1.89 -17.72
N PHE A 91 -8.19 0.62 -17.34
CA PHE A 91 -8.65 -0.46 -18.21
C PHE A 91 -10.16 -0.46 -18.43
N ASP A 92 -10.97 -0.04 -17.45
CA ASP A 92 -12.40 0.15 -17.65
C ASP A 92 -12.71 1.27 -18.66
N THR A 93 -11.82 2.25 -18.79
CA THR A 93 -11.93 3.31 -19.82
C THR A 93 -11.58 2.79 -21.23
N LEU A 94 -10.85 1.67 -21.33
CA LEU A 94 -10.39 1.06 -22.59
C LEU A 94 -11.31 -0.04 -23.15
N LYS A 95 -12.43 -0.36 -22.48
CA LYS A 95 -13.45 -1.25 -23.04
C LYS A 95 -14.23 -0.51 -24.13
N ILE A 96 -13.73 -0.60 -25.37
CA ILE A 96 -14.39 -0.15 -26.62
C ILE A 96 -15.16 -1.32 -27.22
#